data_AF-A0A7J2LQY9-F1
#
_entry.id   AF-A0A7J2LQY9-F1
#
_cell.length_a   1.000
_cell.length_b   1.000
_cell.length_c   1.000
_cell.angle_alpha   90.00
_cell.angle_beta   90.00
_cell.angle_gamma   90.00
#
_symmetry.space_group_name_H-M   'P 1'
#
loop_
_entity.id
_entity.type
_entity.pdbx_description
1 polymer ?
#
loop_
_entity_poly.entity_id
_entity_poly.type
_entity_poly.pdbx_seq_one_letter_code
_entity_poly.pdbx_strand_id
1 'polypeptide(L)'
;MAMIRVVDKLPDTMAIIVHKRFFRRAKIAVIKCMDLRIPLCVLPNDHPDVLIKIDDETICVTPRVIKELNCDVDHLEVKFFSEDLFVYGTLLPKWITPDGRIGYCWDEELRKYSRVRAILEGYELIYNSLPYACRVQDKKILGTVYLGAIERGVKEINCIEAGAGYKIRKLEVIIAENYPMKRKMGCRAYIYPHKVKGRGIFTMLYGDAFYSNGSFYHYVYEDHMIYLEGNYPLLITAPHGGYWRPINYPARHSDAEADEETYELTREIIRNIYELSNNRIVPYSVLGRIHRSRVDLNREKEAIRSTIARRYHERIRNYLSRLGKLILLDIHGMRIDRPYDIELGTVCGETVKGMEEILENFRKALIKQGFSVVVDKELIGEYTVRHYGESRNITAIQVEINKRHRTILNYPETARKIAKAILETISYLNFPNKF
;
A
#
# COMPACT_ATOMS: atom_id res chain seq x y z
N MET A 1 -15.79 -28.78 12.19
CA MET A 1 -15.44 -27.41 11.78
C MET A 1 -14.18 -27.02 12.52
N ALA A 2 -13.23 -26.34 11.87
CA ALA A 2 -12.05 -25.82 12.58
C ALA A 2 -12.52 -24.81 13.65
N MET A 3 -11.98 -24.91 14.86
CA MET A 3 -12.31 -23.97 15.95
C MET A 3 -11.58 -22.65 15.70
N ILE A 4 -12.33 -21.55 15.60
CA ILE A 4 -11.76 -20.21 15.44
C ILE A 4 -11.68 -19.55 16.82
N ARG A 5 -10.52 -18.97 17.14
CA ARG A 5 -10.25 -18.30 18.44
C ARG A 5 -9.61 -16.93 18.23
N VAL A 6 -9.99 -15.95 19.05
CA VAL A 6 -9.29 -14.66 19.15
C VAL A 6 -8.10 -14.78 20.11
N VAL A 7 -6.95 -14.25 19.71
CA VAL A 7 -5.75 -14.18 20.56
C VAL A 7 -5.49 -12.75 21.03
N ASP A 8 -4.62 -12.56 22.02
CA ASP A 8 -4.21 -11.25 22.56
C ASP A 8 -2.94 -10.69 21.88
N LYS A 9 -2.57 -11.23 20.70
CA LYS A 9 -1.35 -10.89 19.98
C LYS A 9 -1.63 -10.00 18.78
N LEU A 10 -0.67 -9.12 18.47
CA LEU A 10 -0.69 -8.23 17.31
C LEU A 10 -2.02 -7.43 17.19
N PRO A 11 -2.39 -6.64 18.22
CA PRO A 11 -3.68 -5.93 18.25
C PRO A 11 -3.84 -4.89 17.14
N ASP A 12 -2.74 -4.45 16.53
CA ASP A 12 -2.67 -3.46 15.45
C ASP A 12 -2.59 -4.08 14.04
N THR A 13 -2.66 -5.40 13.91
CA THR A 13 -2.46 -6.10 12.63
C THR A 13 -3.55 -7.12 12.38
N MET A 14 -4.18 -7.12 11.20
CA MET A 14 -5.07 -8.20 10.80
C MET A 14 -4.27 -9.39 10.28
N ALA A 15 -4.34 -10.53 10.97
CA ALA A 15 -3.66 -11.75 10.54
C ALA A 15 -4.40 -13.00 11.02
N ILE A 16 -4.13 -14.11 10.34
CA ILE A 16 -4.52 -15.45 10.78
C ILE A 16 -3.29 -16.13 11.36
N ILE A 17 -3.43 -16.77 12.52
CA ILE A 17 -2.38 -17.53 13.18
C ILE A 17 -2.78 -19.01 13.16
N VAL A 18 -1.87 -19.86 12.73
CA VAL A 18 -2.09 -21.31 12.66
C VAL A 18 -0.90 -22.06 13.24
N HIS A 19 -1.10 -23.34 13.57
CA HIS A 19 0.00 -24.17 14.02
C HIS A 19 1.10 -24.30 12.95
N LYS A 20 2.38 -24.27 13.38
CA LYS A 20 3.56 -24.29 12.50
C LYS A 20 3.59 -25.44 11.49
N ARG A 21 2.96 -26.58 11.81
CA ARG A 21 2.83 -27.72 10.88
C ARG A 21 1.91 -27.39 9.70
N PHE A 22 0.78 -26.74 9.97
CA PHE A 22 -0.19 -26.33 8.94
C PHE A 22 0.29 -25.10 8.15
N PHE A 23 1.02 -24.19 8.80
CA PHE A 23 1.58 -22.98 8.20
C PHE A 23 2.38 -23.21 6.89
N ARG A 24 3.00 -24.38 6.71
CA ARG A 24 3.70 -24.70 5.46
C ARG A 24 2.75 -24.77 4.25
N ARG A 25 1.51 -25.23 4.49
CA ARG A 25 0.44 -25.44 3.49
C ARG A 25 -0.54 -24.27 3.39
N ALA A 26 -0.42 -23.27 4.26
CA ALA A 26 -1.26 -22.06 4.27
C ALA A 26 -0.37 -20.81 4.07
N LYS A 27 -0.47 -20.17 2.89
CA LYS A 27 0.31 -18.96 2.58
C LYS A 27 -0.49 -17.70 2.85
N ILE A 28 -1.71 -17.68 2.33
CA ILE A 28 -2.70 -16.60 2.45
C ILE A 28 -4.02 -17.23 2.92
N ALA A 29 -4.78 -16.48 3.70
CA ALA A 29 -6.16 -16.82 4.02
C ALA A 29 -7.09 -15.75 3.42
N VAL A 30 -8.27 -16.14 2.97
CA VAL A 30 -9.37 -15.20 2.75
C VAL A 30 -10.36 -15.44 3.88
N ILE A 31 -10.58 -14.38 4.65
CA ILE A 31 -11.69 -14.34 5.59
C ILE A 31 -12.93 -13.82 4.88
N LYS A 32 -14.07 -14.40 5.21
CA LYS A 32 -15.38 -13.90 4.78
C LYS A 32 -16.24 -13.66 6.00
N CYS A 33 -16.80 -12.46 6.09
CA CYS A 33 -17.81 -12.10 7.06
C CYS A 33 -18.87 -11.27 6.33
N MET A 34 -20.11 -11.76 6.30
CA MET A 34 -21.17 -11.21 5.45
C MET A 34 -20.69 -11.10 3.98
N ASP A 35 -20.72 -9.89 3.40
CA ASP A 35 -20.27 -9.61 2.03
C ASP A 35 -18.79 -9.24 1.93
N LEU A 36 -18.11 -9.02 3.06
CA LEU A 36 -16.70 -8.66 3.07
C LEU A 36 -15.83 -9.90 2.86
N ARG A 37 -14.87 -9.80 1.93
CA ARG A 37 -13.86 -10.83 1.67
C ARG A 37 -12.48 -10.21 1.73
N ILE A 38 -11.72 -10.50 2.78
CA ILE A 38 -10.43 -9.86 3.03
C ILE A 38 -9.31 -10.90 3.00
N PRO A 39 -8.37 -10.79 2.04
CA PRO A 39 -7.14 -11.57 2.06
C PRO A 39 -6.25 -11.12 3.23
N LEU A 40 -5.78 -12.08 4.03
CA LEU A 40 -4.93 -11.87 5.18
C LEU A 40 -3.67 -12.75 5.12
N CYS A 41 -2.60 -12.23 5.71
CA CYS A 41 -1.40 -13.00 5.95
C CYS A 41 -1.66 -14.12 6.97
N VAL A 42 -1.08 -15.30 6.70
CA VAL A 42 -1.01 -16.39 7.67
C VAL A 42 0.34 -16.33 8.39
N LEU A 43 0.32 -16.40 9.72
CA LEU A 43 1.48 -16.45 10.60
C LEU A 43 1.53 -17.80 11.33
N PRO A 44 2.72 -18.35 11.61
CA PRO A 44 2.83 -19.53 12.44
C PRO A 44 2.72 -19.15 13.92
N ASN A 45 2.21 -20.06 14.75
CA ASN A 45 2.08 -19.86 16.20
C ASN A 45 3.42 -19.71 16.94
N ASP A 46 4.53 -20.11 16.32
CA ASP A 46 5.89 -19.94 16.83
C ASP A 46 6.60 -18.69 16.27
N HIS A 47 5.87 -17.79 15.59
CA HIS A 47 6.41 -16.49 15.19
C HIS A 47 6.83 -15.68 16.44
N PRO A 48 7.98 -14.99 16.45
CA PRO A 48 8.48 -14.27 17.64
C PRO A 48 7.51 -13.23 18.22
N ASP A 49 6.75 -12.52 17.38
CA ASP A 49 5.73 -11.54 17.83
C ASP A 49 4.38 -12.18 18.24
N VAL A 50 4.26 -13.51 18.17
CA VAL A 50 3.01 -14.22 18.45
C VAL A 50 3.20 -15.18 19.64
N LEU A 51 4.06 -16.18 19.49
CA LEU A 51 4.36 -17.24 20.48
C LEU A 51 3.14 -17.69 21.32
N ILE A 52 2.34 -18.59 20.76
CA ILE A 52 1.17 -19.18 21.43
C ILE A 52 1.14 -20.71 21.30
N LYS A 53 0.53 -21.39 22.29
CA LYS A 53 0.26 -22.84 22.24
C LYS A 53 -1.13 -23.07 21.67
N ILE A 54 -1.19 -23.77 20.54
CA ILE A 54 -2.43 -24.20 19.87
C ILE A 54 -2.21 -25.58 19.22
N ASP A 55 -3.27 -26.37 19.09
CA ASP A 55 -3.25 -27.61 18.29
C ASP A 55 -3.26 -27.30 16.78
N ASP A 56 -3.18 -28.35 15.95
CA ASP A 56 -3.12 -28.23 14.49
C ASP A 56 -4.46 -28.03 13.77
N GLU A 57 -5.58 -28.06 14.50
CA GLU A 57 -6.93 -27.82 13.99
C GLU A 57 -7.46 -26.42 14.34
N THR A 58 -6.85 -25.76 15.33
CA THR A 58 -7.22 -24.42 15.79
C THR A 58 -6.73 -23.34 14.82
N ILE A 59 -7.66 -22.46 14.43
CA ILE A 59 -7.38 -21.25 13.68
C ILE A 59 -7.49 -20.07 14.64
N CYS A 60 -6.44 -19.26 14.74
CA CYS A 60 -6.47 -18.05 15.54
C CYS A 60 -6.59 -16.80 14.66
N VAL A 61 -7.32 -15.79 15.13
CA VAL A 61 -7.41 -14.48 14.52
C VAL A 61 -6.93 -13.42 15.50
N THR A 62 -6.29 -12.37 15.00
CA THR A 62 -5.89 -11.22 15.85
C THR A 62 -7.14 -10.42 16.27
N PRO A 63 -7.10 -9.67 17.41
CA PRO A 63 -8.24 -8.87 17.88
C PRO A 63 -8.76 -7.89 16.84
N ARG A 64 -7.84 -7.40 16.01
CA ARG A 64 -8.13 -6.44 14.97
C ARG A 64 -9.08 -6.96 13.92
N VAL A 65 -9.03 -8.25 13.59
CA VAL A 65 -9.94 -8.84 12.61
C VAL A 65 -11.39 -8.67 13.05
N ILE A 66 -11.68 -8.99 14.32
CA ILE A 66 -13.01 -8.87 14.91
C ILE A 66 -13.45 -7.41 14.98
N LYS A 67 -12.56 -6.53 15.45
CA LYS A 67 -12.84 -5.09 15.57
C LYS A 67 -13.14 -4.44 14.23
N GLU A 68 -12.42 -4.82 13.18
CA GLU A 68 -12.50 -4.21 11.85
C GLU A 68 -13.73 -4.69 11.08
N LEU A 69 -14.08 -5.97 11.20
CA LEU A 69 -15.26 -6.55 10.56
C LEU A 69 -16.55 -6.31 11.34
N ASN A 70 -16.43 -5.93 12.61
CA ASN A 70 -17.56 -5.80 13.54
C ASN A 70 -18.46 -7.04 13.53
N CYS A 71 -17.85 -8.23 13.64
CA CYS A 71 -18.60 -9.48 13.63
C CYS A 71 -18.03 -10.54 14.58
N ASP A 72 -18.93 -11.40 15.08
CA ASP A 72 -18.57 -12.49 15.97
C ASP A 72 -17.72 -13.55 15.27
N VAL A 73 -16.86 -14.19 16.06
CA VAL A 73 -15.92 -15.21 15.58
C VAL A 73 -16.63 -16.37 14.89
N ASP A 74 -17.80 -16.75 15.39
CA ASP A 74 -18.58 -17.88 14.88
C ASP A 74 -19.18 -17.61 13.49
N HIS A 75 -19.20 -16.35 13.05
CA HIS A 75 -19.64 -15.95 11.71
C HIS A 75 -18.49 -15.84 10.71
N LEU A 76 -17.24 -16.08 11.13
CA LEU A 76 -16.10 -16.03 10.24
C LEU A 76 -15.94 -17.33 9.45
N GLU A 77 -15.95 -17.20 8.12
CA GLU A 77 -15.50 -18.25 7.22
C GLU A 77 -14.02 -18.00 6.87
N VAL A 78 -13.17 -19.02 6.94
CA VAL A 78 -11.75 -18.92 6.60
C VAL A 78 -11.39 -19.95 5.55
N LYS A 79 -10.85 -19.48 4.41
CA LYS A 79 -10.29 -20.35 3.36
C LYS A 79 -8.81 -20.08 3.15
N PHE A 80 -8.00 -21.13 3.11
CA PHE A 80 -6.55 -21.03 2.93
C PHE A 80 -6.11 -21.32 1.50
N PHE A 81 -5.06 -20.63 1.07
CA PHE A 81 -4.48 -20.73 -0.27
C PHE A 81 -2.97 -20.89 -0.17
N SER A 82 -2.42 -21.75 -1.03
CA SER A 82 -0.97 -21.95 -1.17
C SER A 82 -0.47 -21.96 -2.62
N GLU A 83 -1.37 -22.17 -3.57
CA GLU A 83 -1.14 -22.00 -5.00
C GLU A 83 -2.37 -21.35 -5.62
N ASP A 84 -2.19 -20.40 -6.54
CA ASP A 84 -3.31 -19.87 -7.33
C ASP A 84 -2.89 -19.26 -8.68
N LEU A 85 -3.78 -18.52 -9.36
CA LEU A 85 -3.49 -17.91 -10.65
C LEU A 85 -2.86 -16.52 -10.48
N PHE A 86 -1.60 -16.37 -10.89
CA PHE A 86 -0.94 -15.08 -11.06
C PHE A 86 -1.17 -14.54 -12.46
N VAL A 87 -1.58 -13.27 -12.55
CA VAL A 87 -1.82 -12.57 -13.81
C VAL A 87 -1.14 -11.21 -13.87
N TYR A 88 -0.97 -10.74 -15.09
CA TYR A 88 -0.47 -9.42 -15.46
C TYR A 88 -1.21 -8.93 -16.72
N GLY A 89 -0.91 -7.72 -17.18
CA GLY A 89 -1.49 -7.21 -18.42
C GLY A 89 -3.01 -7.03 -18.33
N THR A 90 -3.74 -7.48 -19.35
CA THR A 90 -5.18 -7.24 -19.50
C THR A 90 -6.06 -8.11 -18.60
N LEU A 91 -5.49 -9.11 -17.93
CA LEU A 91 -6.16 -9.92 -16.90
C LEU A 91 -6.10 -9.26 -15.52
N LEU A 92 -5.34 -8.17 -15.35
CA LEU A 92 -5.33 -7.42 -14.10
C LEU A 92 -6.71 -6.83 -13.80
N PRO A 93 -7.08 -6.66 -12.52
CA PRO A 93 -8.37 -6.11 -12.11
C PRO A 93 -8.80 -4.84 -12.84
N LYS A 94 -7.89 -3.87 -12.85
CA LYS A 94 -7.92 -2.62 -13.58
C LYS A 94 -6.48 -2.40 -14.02
N TRP A 95 -6.28 -2.05 -15.28
CA TRP A 95 -4.96 -1.89 -15.85
C TRP A 95 -4.81 -0.55 -16.55
N ILE A 96 -3.58 -0.10 -16.68
CA ILE A 96 -3.17 1.04 -17.47
C ILE A 96 -1.98 0.67 -18.33
N THR A 97 -2.04 1.02 -19.61
CA THR A 97 -0.94 0.78 -20.54
C THR A 97 0.10 1.91 -20.49
N PRO A 98 1.32 1.68 -21.02
CA PRO A 98 2.34 2.73 -21.13
C PRO A 98 1.97 3.93 -22.01
N ASP A 99 0.94 3.81 -22.84
CA ASP A 99 0.31 4.86 -23.65
C ASP A 99 -0.96 5.46 -23.00
N GLY A 100 -1.30 5.05 -21.78
CA GLY A 100 -2.37 5.65 -20.98
C GLY A 100 -3.78 5.08 -21.18
N ARG A 101 -3.93 4.00 -21.95
CA ARG A 101 -5.22 3.30 -22.07
C ARG A 101 -5.54 2.59 -20.77
N ILE A 102 -6.73 2.86 -20.22
CA ILE A 102 -7.24 2.24 -19.00
C ILE A 102 -8.29 1.20 -19.39
N GLY A 103 -8.26 0.05 -18.73
CA GLY A 103 -9.31 -0.96 -18.87
C GLY A 103 -9.41 -1.86 -17.65
N TYR A 104 -10.24 -2.89 -17.78
CA TYR A 104 -10.56 -3.83 -16.71
C TYR A 104 -10.25 -5.26 -17.17
N CYS A 105 -10.12 -6.19 -16.22
CA CYS A 105 -10.00 -7.62 -16.51
C CYS A 105 -11.12 -8.03 -17.47
N TRP A 106 -10.83 -8.60 -18.64
CA TRP A 106 -11.88 -8.93 -19.61
C TRP A 106 -12.72 -10.15 -19.22
N ASP A 107 -12.21 -11.03 -18.36
CA ASP A 107 -12.93 -12.21 -17.86
C ASP A 107 -13.84 -11.84 -16.67
N GLU A 108 -15.14 -12.11 -16.78
CA GLU A 108 -16.13 -11.73 -15.76
C GLU A 108 -16.09 -12.61 -14.50
N GLU A 109 -15.76 -13.89 -14.63
CA GLU A 109 -15.66 -14.80 -13.50
C GLU A 109 -14.46 -14.48 -12.63
N LEU A 110 -13.31 -14.18 -13.26
CA LEU A 110 -12.07 -13.83 -12.59
C LEU A 110 -12.25 -12.59 -11.71
N ARG A 111 -13.08 -11.62 -12.14
CA ARG A 111 -13.39 -10.40 -11.37
C ARG A 111 -14.02 -10.67 -9.99
N LYS A 112 -14.67 -11.83 -9.79
CA LYS A 112 -15.39 -12.18 -8.55
C LYS A 112 -14.48 -12.69 -7.44
N TYR A 113 -13.25 -13.09 -7.76
CA TYR A 113 -12.32 -13.67 -6.79
C TYR A 113 -11.60 -12.58 -6.01
N SER A 114 -11.35 -12.87 -4.72
CA SER A 114 -10.45 -12.08 -3.89
C SER A 114 -9.04 -12.12 -4.46
N ARG A 115 -8.24 -11.10 -4.19
CA ARG A 115 -6.98 -10.90 -4.89
C ARG A 115 -5.92 -10.23 -4.03
N VAL A 116 -4.65 -10.52 -4.33
CA VAL A 116 -3.49 -9.92 -3.69
C VAL A 116 -2.44 -9.51 -4.72
N ARG A 117 -1.76 -8.40 -4.48
CA ARG A 117 -0.57 -7.97 -5.23
C ARG A 117 0.56 -8.97 -5.01
N ALA A 118 1.26 -9.31 -6.08
CA ALA A 118 2.41 -10.19 -6.00
C ALA A 118 3.46 -9.82 -7.05
N ILE A 119 4.71 -10.14 -6.75
CA ILE A 119 5.86 -9.92 -7.60
C ILE A 119 6.36 -11.27 -8.11
N LEU A 120 6.44 -11.41 -9.43
CA LEU A 120 7.11 -12.50 -10.12
C LEU A 120 8.55 -12.08 -10.46
N GLU A 121 9.54 -12.84 -10.00
CA GLU A 121 10.97 -12.59 -10.26
C GLU A 121 11.49 -13.46 -11.43
N GLY A 122 12.51 -12.98 -12.13
CA GLY A 122 13.10 -13.67 -13.28
C GLY A 122 12.33 -13.49 -14.59
N TYR A 123 11.43 -12.51 -14.63
CA TYR A 123 10.61 -12.16 -15.79
C TYR A 123 10.55 -10.64 -15.96
N GLU A 124 10.48 -10.19 -17.20
CA GLU A 124 10.22 -8.81 -17.58
C GLU A 124 8.89 -8.72 -18.32
N LEU A 125 8.07 -7.73 -17.98
CA LEU A 125 6.85 -7.44 -18.71
C LEU A 125 7.21 -6.53 -19.88
N ILE A 126 7.08 -7.05 -21.10
CA ILE A 126 7.35 -6.32 -22.34
C ILE A 126 6.00 -5.91 -22.94
N TYR A 127 5.81 -4.61 -23.14
CA TYR A 127 4.62 -4.08 -23.81
C TYR A 127 4.93 -3.76 -25.27
N ASN A 128 4.17 -4.36 -26.18
CA ASN A 128 4.19 -4.09 -27.61
C ASN A 128 2.78 -4.28 -28.17
N SER A 129 1.90 -3.29 -27.94
CA SER A 129 0.44 -3.36 -28.15
C SER A 129 -0.30 -4.36 -27.25
N LEU A 130 0.35 -5.49 -26.94
CA LEU A 130 -0.05 -6.49 -25.97
C LEU A 130 1.04 -6.67 -24.89
N PRO A 131 0.66 -7.17 -23.70
CA PRO A 131 1.57 -7.42 -22.59
C PRO A 131 2.17 -8.83 -22.63
N TYR A 132 3.49 -8.97 -22.64
CA TYR A 132 4.18 -10.27 -22.68
C TYR A 132 5.10 -10.43 -21.46
N ALA A 133 4.90 -11.46 -20.63
CA ALA A 133 5.92 -11.85 -19.66
C ALA A 133 6.97 -12.74 -20.33
N CYS A 134 8.18 -12.20 -20.47
CA CYS A 134 9.33 -12.90 -21.05
C CYS A 134 10.36 -13.20 -19.96
N ARG A 135 11.01 -14.36 -20.03
CA ARG A 135 12.03 -14.75 -19.05
C ARG A 135 13.28 -13.90 -19.23
N VAL A 136 13.63 -13.12 -18.20
CA VAL A 136 14.81 -12.25 -18.17
C VAL A 136 15.34 -12.26 -16.75
N GLN A 137 16.62 -12.61 -16.59
CA GLN A 137 17.26 -12.66 -15.28
C GLN A 137 17.23 -11.27 -14.60
N ASP A 138 17.09 -11.25 -13.28
CA ASP A 138 17.11 -10.04 -12.43
C ASP A 138 15.99 -9.01 -12.67
N LYS A 139 15.02 -9.33 -13.54
CA LYS A 139 13.81 -8.54 -13.76
C LYS A 139 12.65 -9.05 -12.93
N LYS A 140 11.66 -8.18 -12.72
CA LYS A 140 10.48 -8.46 -11.92
C LYS A 140 9.22 -7.91 -12.59
N ILE A 141 8.09 -8.56 -12.34
CA ILE A 141 6.76 -8.10 -12.76
C ILE A 141 5.90 -7.99 -11.50
N LEU A 142 5.30 -6.82 -11.27
CA LEU A 142 4.20 -6.71 -10.31
C LEU A 142 2.88 -7.00 -11.02
N GLY A 143 2.14 -7.96 -10.47
CA GLY A 143 0.83 -8.38 -10.95
C GLY A 143 -0.11 -8.71 -9.80
N THR A 144 -1.07 -9.59 -10.06
CA THR A 144 -2.11 -9.95 -9.10
C THR A 144 -2.28 -11.46 -9.05
N VAL A 145 -2.40 -12.03 -7.85
CA VAL A 145 -2.87 -13.40 -7.65
C VAL A 145 -4.36 -13.36 -7.33
N TYR A 146 -5.17 -14.06 -8.13
CA TYR A 146 -6.58 -14.30 -7.83
C TYR A 146 -6.71 -15.56 -6.98
N LEU A 147 -7.36 -15.47 -5.83
CA LEU A 147 -7.47 -16.54 -4.84
C LEU A 147 -8.77 -17.33 -5.02
N GLY A 148 -8.66 -18.63 -5.28
CA GLY A 148 -9.71 -19.58 -5.64
C GLY A 148 -9.88 -19.79 -7.14
N ALA A 149 -9.12 -19.09 -7.98
CA ALA A 149 -9.28 -19.14 -9.43
C ALA A 149 -8.89 -20.50 -10.00
N ILE A 150 -7.93 -21.20 -9.39
CA ILE A 150 -7.47 -22.53 -9.82
C ILE A 150 -8.54 -23.63 -9.72
N GLU A 151 -9.42 -23.59 -8.71
CA GLU A 151 -10.35 -24.68 -8.39
C GLU A 151 -11.53 -24.76 -9.36
N ARG A 152 -11.90 -23.64 -9.99
CA ARG A 152 -13.00 -23.56 -10.98
C ARG A 152 -12.60 -22.90 -12.31
N GLY A 153 -11.42 -22.31 -12.42
CA GLY A 153 -11.08 -21.38 -13.49
C GLY A 153 -9.77 -21.72 -14.22
N VAL A 154 -9.66 -21.52 -15.54
CA VAL A 154 -10.61 -20.85 -16.44
C VAL A 154 -10.42 -21.46 -17.83
N LYS A 155 -11.32 -22.38 -18.23
CA LYS A 155 -11.22 -23.06 -19.54
C LYS A 155 -11.18 -22.03 -20.68
N GLU A 156 -11.97 -20.98 -20.58
CA GLU A 156 -12.04 -19.91 -21.56
C GLU A 156 -10.75 -19.09 -21.64
N ILE A 157 -10.22 -18.60 -20.51
CA ILE A 157 -8.90 -17.92 -20.51
C ILE A 157 -7.82 -18.84 -21.03
N ASN A 158 -7.81 -20.11 -20.62
CA ASN A 158 -6.84 -21.08 -21.13
C ASN A 158 -6.91 -21.18 -22.66
N CYS A 159 -8.12 -21.25 -23.25
CA CYS A 159 -8.30 -21.29 -24.70
C CYS A 159 -7.82 -20.00 -25.38
N ILE A 160 -8.20 -18.83 -24.84
CA ILE A 160 -7.84 -17.53 -25.41
C ILE A 160 -6.32 -17.29 -25.34
N GLU A 161 -5.73 -17.46 -24.15
CA GLU A 161 -4.30 -17.26 -23.92
C GLU A 161 -3.46 -18.29 -24.70
N ALA A 162 -3.89 -19.56 -24.76
CA ALA A 162 -3.22 -20.57 -25.58
C ALA A 162 -3.32 -20.24 -27.08
N GLY A 163 -4.49 -19.78 -27.55
CA GLY A 163 -4.69 -19.30 -28.91
C GLY A 163 -3.82 -18.09 -29.25
N ALA A 164 -3.54 -17.23 -28.27
CA ALA A 164 -2.61 -16.11 -28.38
C ALA A 164 -1.12 -16.50 -28.21
N GLY A 165 -0.82 -17.79 -28.02
CA GLY A 165 0.55 -18.33 -27.96
C GLY A 165 1.20 -18.34 -26.58
N TYR A 166 0.46 -18.04 -25.51
CA TYR A 166 0.96 -18.13 -24.15
C TYR A 166 0.97 -19.58 -23.65
N LYS A 167 1.91 -19.88 -22.75
CA LYS A 167 2.04 -21.20 -22.11
C LYS A 167 1.89 -21.07 -20.61
N ILE A 168 1.04 -21.90 -20.02
CA ILE A 168 0.90 -21.98 -18.57
C ILE A 168 2.18 -22.55 -17.98
N ARG A 169 2.72 -21.87 -16.97
CA ARG A 169 3.86 -22.31 -16.17
C ARG A 169 3.52 -22.28 -14.69
N LYS A 170 4.03 -23.28 -13.96
CA LYS A 170 4.05 -23.25 -12.49
C LYS A 170 5.29 -22.48 -12.05
N LEU A 171 5.07 -21.45 -11.24
CA LEU A 171 6.06 -20.49 -10.78
C LEU A 171 5.86 -20.21 -9.29
N GLU A 172 6.74 -19.40 -8.72
CA GLU A 172 6.61 -18.88 -7.36
C GLU A 172 6.60 -17.36 -7.41
N VAL A 173 5.72 -16.73 -6.64
CA VAL A 173 5.60 -15.28 -6.52
C VAL A 173 5.78 -14.83 -5.08
N ILE A 174 6.26 -13.60 -4.89
CA ILE A 174 6.38 -12.95 -3.58
C ILE A 174 5.14 -12.08 -3.38
N ILE A 175 4.39 -12.30 -2.30
CA ILE A 175 3.24 -11.46 -1.96
C ILE A 175 3.73 -10.05 -1.61
N ALA A 176 3.16 -9.05 -2.28
CA ALA A 176 3.56 -7.65 -2.22
C ALA A 176 2.60 -6.78 -1.39
N GLU A 177 1.55 -7.37 -0.83
CA GLU A 177 0.65 -6.76 0.15
C GLU A 177 1.40 -6.20 1.37
N ASN A 178 0.82 -5.20 2.03
CA ASN A 178 1.34 -4.65 3.27
C ASN A 178 1.02 -5.62 4.43
N TYR A 179 1.80 -6.68 4.56
CA TYR A 179 1.58 -7.75 5.54
C TYR A 179 2.69 -7.83 6.58
N PRO A 180 2.41 -8.41 7.78
CA PRO A 180 3.40 -8.55 8.84
C PRO A 180 4.59 -9.43 8.49
N MET A 181 4.43 -10.31 7.49
CA MET A 181 5.45 -11.24 7.06
C MET A 181 5.42 -11.38 5.53
N LYS A 182 6.61 -11.42 4.93
CA LYS A 182 6.76 -11.71 3.50
C LYS A 182 6.47 -13.19 3.25
N ARG A 183 5.66 -13.46 2.23
CA ARG A 183 5.29 -14.82 1.84
C ARG A 183 5.64 -15.06 0.39
N LYS A 184 6.09 -16.27 0.13
CA LYS A 184 6.08 -16.85 -1.20
C LYS A 184 4.90 -17.78 -1.37
N MET A 185 4.31 -17.75 -2.56
CA MET A 185 3.14 -18.55 -2.91
C MET A 185 3.39 -19.17 -4.28
N GLY A 186 3.02 -20.45 -4.44
CA GLY A 186 3.04 -21.07 -5.75
C GLY A 186 1.99 -20.40 -6.65
N CYS A 187 2.22 -20.39 -7.95
CA CYS A 187 1.18 -19.94 -8.86
C CYS A 187 1.28 -20.60 -10.23
N ARG A 188 0.15 -20.63 -10.93
CA ARG A 188 0.13 -20.75 -12.39
C ARG A 188 0.15 -19.35 -13.00
N ALA A 189 0.88 -19.17 -14.10
CA ALA A 189 0.87 -17.93 -14.88
C ALA A 189 0.98 -18.24 -16.37
N TYR A 190 0.37 -17.40 -17.20
CA TYR A 190 0.51 -17.44 -18.66
C TYR A 190 1.79 -16.74 -19.07
N ILE A 191 2.74 -17.46 -19.66
CA ILE A 191 4.07 -16.94 -20.02
C ILE A 191 4.25 -17.02 -21.53
N TYR A 192 4.75 -15.94 -22.12
CA TYR A 192 5.05 -15.93 -23.54
C TYR A 192 6.41 -16.60 -23.79
N PRO A 193 6.47 -17.66 -24.62
CA PRO A 193 7.68 -18.49 -24.73
C PRO A 193 8.78 -17.87 -25.61
N HIS A 194 8.47 -16.86 -26.41
CA HIS A 194 9.40 -16.26 -27.36
C HIS A 194 9.92 -14.90 -26.87
N LYS A 195 11.06 -14.47 -27.42
CA LYS A 195 11.55 -13.11 -27.21
C LYS A 195 10.66 -12.12 -27.95
N VAL A 196 10.28 -11.04 -27.29
CA VAL A 196 9.47 -9.95 -27.86
C VAL A 196 10.27 -8.66 -27.78
N LYS A 197 10.22 -7.85 -28.84
CA LYS A 197 10.72 -6.47 -28.80
C LYS A 197 9.59 -5.56 -28.33
N GLY A 198 9.89 -4.64 -27.41
CA GLY A 198 8.91 -3.69 -26.89
C GLY A 198 9.46 -2.91 -25.71
N ARG A 199 8.59 -2.15 -25.05
CA ARG A 199 8.93 -1.38 -23.86
C ARG A 199 8.89 -2.29 -22.63
N GLY A 200 10.03 -2.49 -21.98
CA GLY A 200 10.08 -3.14 -20.66
C GLY A 200 9.42 -2.25 -19.60
N ILE A 201 8.50 -2.82 -18.82
CA ILE A 201 7.79 -2.14 -17.74
C ILE A 201 7.69 -3.05 -16.52
N PHE A 202 7.55 -2.47 -15.34
CA PHE A 202 7.42 -3.24 -14.10
C PHE A 202 5.98 -3.77 -13.88
N THR A 203 4.98 -2.99 -14.27
CA THR A 203 3.56 -3.34 -14.08
C THR A 203 2.66 -2.55 -15.02
N MET A 204 1.45 -3.08 -15.24
CA MET A 204 0.31 -2.36 -15.79
C MET A 204 -0.82 -2.21 -14.76
N LEU A 205 -0.58 -2.58 -13.49
CA LEU A 205 -1.61 -2.57 -12.45
C LEU A 205 -2.01 -1.13 -12.12
N TYR A 206 -3.29 -0.80 -12.36
CA TYR A 206 -3.81 0.54 -12.11
C TYR A 206 -3.73 0.88 -10.62
N GLY A 207 -3.23 2.08 -10.29
CA GLY A 207 -2.98 2.51 -8.91
C GLY A 207 -1.59 2.11 -8.39
N ASP A 208 -0.89 1.21 -9.08
CA ASP A 208 0.55 0.98 -8.95
C ASP A 208 1.35 1.58 -10.11
N ALA A 209 0.69 1.82 -11.24
CA ALA A 209 1.18 2.57 -12.38
C ALA A 209 0.20 3.69 -12.79
N PHE A 210 0.75 4.72 -13.42
CA PHE A 210 0.09 5.95 -13.83
C PHE A 210 0.65 6.42 -15.17
N TYR A 211 -0.15 7.14 -15.95
CA TYR A 211 0.30 7.76 -17.20
C TYR A 211 -0.12 9.22 -17.21
N SER A 212 0.84 10.11 -17.45
CA SER A 212 0.56 11.54 -17.52
C SER A 212 1.49 12.23 -18.50
N ASN A 213 0.93 13.01 -19.42
CA ASN A 213 1.65 13.84 -20.40
C ASN A 213 2.79 13.08 -21.11
N GLY A 214 2.50 11.91 -21.68
CA GLY A 214 3.50 11.10 -22.42
C GLY A 214 4.44 10.26 -21.54
N SER A 215 4.38 10.43 -20.22
CA SER A 215 5.26 9.75 -19.27
C SER A 215 4.51 8.67 -18.49
N PHE A 216 5.21 7.58 -18.19
CA PHE A 216 4.68 6.44 -17.45
C PHE A 216 5.39 6.34 -16.11
N TYR A 217 4.63 6.37 -15.03
CA TYR A 217 5.10 6.39 -13.65
C TYR A 217 4.65 5.11 -12.96
N HIS A 218 5.45 4.58 -12.05
CA HIS A 218 5.04 3.44 -11.24
C HIS A 218 5.76 3.45 -9.91
N TYR A 219 5.18 2.80 -8.92
CA TYR A 219 5.87 2.59 -7.66
C TYR A 219 7.08 1.69 -7.87
N VAL A 220 8.18 2.05 -7.22
CA VAL A 220 9.33 1.18 -7.03
C VAL A 220 9.15 0.45 -5.70
N TYR A 221 9.20 -0.88 -5.77
CA TYR A 221 9.04 -1.74 -4.61
C TYR A 221 10.41 -2.11 -4.04
N GLU A 222 10.72 -1.56 -2.86
CA GLU A 222 11.81 -2.04 -2.02
C GLU A 222 11.26 -2.81 -0.82
N ASP A 223 12.16 -3.44 -0.06
CA ASP A 223 11.76 -4.29 1.05
C ASP A 223 11.05 -3.53 2.17
N HIS A 224 11.60 -2.39 2.58
CA HIS A 224 11.17 -1.63 3.76
C HIS A 224 10.29 -0.43 3.41
N MET A 225 10.16 -0.10 2.13
CA MET A 225 9.39 1.04 1.64
C MET A 225 8.99 0.85 0.17
N ILE A 226 7.99 1.58 -0.28
CA ILE A 226 7.78 1.87 -1.70
C ILE A 226 7.88 3.36 -1.94
N TYR A 227 8.24 3.77 -3.15
CA TYR A 227 8.25 5.17 -3.52
C TYR A 227 7.81 5.38 -4.97
N LEU A 228 7.27 6.55 -5.25
CA LEU A 228 6.84 6.99 -6.57
C LEU A 228 7.56 8.29 -6.89
N GLU A 229 8.25 8.33 -8.02
CA GLU A 229 8.74 9.58 -8.59
C GLU A 229 7.59 10.17 -9.43
N GLY A 230 7.05 11.31 -8.98
CA GLY A 230 5.89 11.95 -9.57
C GLY A 230 6.23 13.03 -10.59
N ASN A 231 5.22 13.81 -10.99
CA ASN A 231 5.36 14.93 -11.92
C ASN A 231 4.91 16.28 -11.36
N TYR A 232 4.49 16.33 -10.09
CA TYR A 232 3.96 17.54 -9.46
C TYR A 232 4.70 17.83 -8.16
N PRO A 233 4.98 19.11 -7.80
CA PRO A 233 5.73 19.49 -6.58
C PRO A 233 4.92 19.30 -5.28
N LEU A 234 4.43 18.08 -5.08
CA LEU A 234 3.76 17.58 -3.89
C LEU A 234 4.41 16.25 -3.53
N LEU A 235 4.99 16.18 -2.33
CA LEU A 235 5.53 14.96 -1.75
C LEU A 235 4.60 14.48 -0.63
N ILE A 236 4.14 13.24 -0.72
CA ILE A 236 3.32 12.62 0.32
C ILE A 236 4.08 11.45 0.95
N THR A 237 4.31 11.51 2.26
CA THR A 237 5.00 10.47 3.03
C THR A 237 4.03 9.76 3.97
N ALA A 238 4.31 8.49 4.29
CA ALA A 238 3.59 7.74 5.32
C ALA A 238 4.56 6.78 6.02
N PRO A 239 5.24 7.23 7.09
CA PRO A 239 6.35 6.47 7.70
C PRO A 239 5.87 5.30 8.58
N HIS A 240 4.62 5.31 9.07
CA HIS A 240 4.17 4.39 10.15
C HIS A 240 3.04 3.43 9.74
N GLY A 241 2.64 3.40 8.46
CA GLY A 241 1.57 2.52 7.98
C GLY A 241 2.00 1.08 7.64
N GLY A 242 3.29 0.78 7.71
CA GLY A 242 3.84 -0.52 7.35
C GLY A 242 3.60 -1.60 8.41
N TYR A 243 3.25 -2.82 8.00
CA TYR A 243 3.05 -3.93 8.95
C TYR A 243 4.25 -4.88 9.03
N TRP A 244 5.20 -4.84 8.10
CA TRP A 244 6.24 -5.86 8.01
C TRP A 244 7.18 -5.86 9.22
N ARG A 245 7.29 -7.02 9.88
CA ARG A 245 8.10 -7.27 11.07
C ARG A 245 9.20 -8.30 10.74
N PRO A 246 10.34 -7.88 10.16
CA PRO A 246 11.44 -8.81 9.89
C PRO A 246 11.95 -9.44 11.20
N ILE A 247 12.09 -10.77 11.19
CA ILE A 247 12.51 -11.56 12.36
C ILE A 247 13.94 -11.18 12.83
N ASN A 248 14.80 -10.79 11.89
CA ASN A 248 16.19 -10.38 12.15
C ASN A 248 16.33 -8.94 12.67
N TYR A 249 15.22 -8.22 12.86
CA TYR A 249 15.22 -6.92 13.53
C TYR A 249 14.47 -7.07 14.86
N PRO A 250 15.15 -6.85 16.01
CA PRO A 250 14.50 -6.96 17.31
C PRO A 250 13.40 -5.91 17.47
N ALA A 251 12.38 -6.26 18.25
CA ALA A 251 11.37 -5.29 18.67
C ALA A 251 12.02 -4.22 19.55
N ARG A 252 11.59 -2.97 19.36
CA ARG A 252 11.88 -1.88 20.29
C ARG A 252 11.16 -2.13 21.62
N HIS A 253 11.77 -1.72 22.73
CA HIS A 253 11.19 -1.79 24.08
C HIS A 253 10.01 -0.82 24.30
N SER A 254 9.57 -0.08 23.28
CA SER A 254 8.45 0.87 23.35
C SER A 254 7.20 0.25 22.72
N ASP A 255 6.04 0.42 23.37
CA ASP A 255 4.73 0.18 22.77
C ASP A 255 4.61 1.06 21.52
N ALA A 256 4.79 0.43 20.36
CA ALA A 256 4.80 1.12 19.09
C ALA A 256 3.74 0.45 18.23
N GLU A 257 2.55 1.03 18.20
CA GLU A 257 1.43 0.60 17.36
C GLU A 257 1.56 1.21 15.97
N ALA A 258 1.24 0.45 14.93
CA ALA A 258 1.16 1.00 13.58
C ALA A 258 0.16 2.16 13.50
N ASP A 259 0.43 3.11 12.60
CA ASP A 259 -0.56 4.08 12.17
C ASP A 259 -1.47 3.36 11.14
N GLU A 260 -2.36 2.51 11.66
CA GLU A 260 -3.17 1.56 10.91
C GLU A 260 -3.75 2.14 9.58
N GLU A 261 -3.60 1.41 8.47
CA GLU A 261 -4.07 1.79 7.12
C GLU A 261 -3.50 3.08 6.53
N THR A 262 -2.67 3.87 7.21
CA THR A 262 -2.10 5.10 6.61
C THR A 262 -1.33 4.78 5.32
N TYR A 263 -0.73 3.59 5.20
CA TYR A 263 -0.12 3.11 3.95
C TYR A 263 -1.14 2.98 2.81
N GLU A 264 -2.26 2.28 3.02
CA GLU A 264 -3.27 2.07 1.97
C GLU A 264 -4.07 3.35 1.70
N LEU A 265 -4.41 4.09 2.76
CA LEU A 265 -5.04 5.41 2.68
C LEU A 265 -4.19 6.36 1.83
N THR A 266 -2.86 6.41 2.04
CA THR A 266 -1.98 7.30 1.26
C THR A 266 -1.89 6.88 -0.20
N ARG A 267 -1.79 5.57 -0.49
CA ARG A 267 -1.86 5.08 -1.87
C ARG A 267 -3.17 5.47 -2.54
N GLU A 268 -4.26 5.41 -1.79
CA GLU A 268 -5.59 5.78 -2.25
C GLU A 268 -5.74 7.30 -2.42
N ILE A 269 -5.12 8.13 -1.58
CA ILE A 269 -5.01 9.59 -1.78
C ILE A 269 -4.32 9.86 -3.12
N ILE A 270 -3.18 9.23 -3.37
CA ILE A 270 -2.39 9.40 -4.60
C ILE A 270 -3.22 9.00 -5.83
N ARG A 271 -3.94 7.87 -5.76
CA ARG A 271 -4.86 7.44 -6.82
C ARG A 271 -5.97 8.46 -7.06
N ASN A 272 -6.59 8.96 -5.99
CA ASN A 272 -7.68 9.94 -6.11
C ASN A 272 -7.18 11.30 -6.63
N ILE A 273 -5.98 11.76 -6.24
CA ILE A 273 -5.36 12.98 -6.81
C ILE A 273 -5.18 12.80 -8.33
N TYR A 274 -4.66 11.66 -8.76
CA TYR A 274 -4.51 11.35 -10.18
C TYR A 274 -5.85 11.33 -10.91
N GLU A 275 -6.85 10.61 -10.40
CA GLU A 275 -8.18 10.52 -11.03
C GLU A 275 -8.89 11.88 -11.07
N LEU A 276 -8.92 12.62 -9.96
CA LEU A 276 -9.61 13.91 -9.84
C LEU A 276 -8.91 15.04 -10.59
N SER A 277 -7.60 14.93 -10.85
CA SER A 277 -6.86 15.86 -11.70
C SER A 277 -6.97 15.53 -13.20
N ASN A 278 -7.89 14.64 -13.58
CA ASN A 278 -8.02 14.12 -14.95
C ASN A 278 -6.72 13.49 -15.46
N ASN A 279 -6.10 12.66 -14.63
CA ASN A 279 -4.86 11.92 -14.90
C ASN A 279 -3.61 12.82 -15.12
N ARG A 280 -3.62 14.06 -14.61
CA ARG A 280 -2.54 15.03 -14.82
C ARG A 280 -1.50 15.06 -13.70
N ILE A 281 -1.94 14.81 -12.47
CA ILE A 281 -1.09 14.98 -11.28
C ILE A 281 -0.76 13.61 -10.70
N VAL A 282 0.54 13.31 -10.67
CA VAL A 282 1.13 12.17 -9.96
C VAL A 282 2.05 12.76 -8.88
N PRO A 283 1.67 12.71 -7.59
CA PRO A 283 2.54 13.17 -6.51
C PRO A 283 3.81 12.32 -6.40
N TYR A 284 4.88 12.92 -5.88
CA TYR A 284 5.99 12.13 -5.33
C TYR A 284 5.51 11.45 -4.05
N SER A 285 6.01 10.25 -3.76
CA SER A 285 5.69 9.59 -2.50
C SER A 285 6.78 8.68 -1.98
N VAL A 286 6.84 8.54 -0.65
CA VAL A 286 7.71 7.57 0.05
C VAL A 286 6.92 6.96 1.22
N LEU A 287 6.55 5.69 1.10
CA LEU A 287 5.68 4.98 2.04
C LEU A 287 6.43 3.86 2.74
N GLY A 288 6.44 3.87 4.07
CA GLY A 288 7.06 2.83 4.90
C GLY A 288 6.28 1.52 4.84
N ARG A 289 6.99 0.41 4.60
CA ARG A 289 6.46 -0.96 4.70
C ARG A 289 6.88 -1.65 5.99
N ILE A 290 8.00 -1.22 6.57
CA ILE A 290 8.47 -1.74 7.86
C ILE A 290 7.60 -1.21 8.99
N HIS A 291 7.33 -2.08 9.96
CA HIS A 291 6.62 -1.70 11.17
C HIS A 291 7.48 -0.84 12.09
N ARG A 292 6.89 0.22 12.67
CA ARG A 292 7.61 1.18 13.52
C ARG A 292 8.19 0.57 14.79
N SER A 293 7.68 -0.58 15.24
CA SER A 293 8.28 -1.34 16.35
C SER A 293 9.65 -1.93 16.01
N ARG A 294 10.06 -1.94 14.74
CA ARG A 294 11.41 -2.33 14.29
C ARG A 294 12.29 -1.12 14.01
N VAL A 295 11.81 -0.24 13.14
CA VAL A 295 12.48 1.03 12.82
C VAL A 295 11.40 2.08 12.69
N ASP A 296 11.47 3.09 13.55
CA ASP A 296 10.56 4.23 13.46
C ASP A 296 11.16 5.23 12.47
N LEU A 297 10.55 5.32 11.28
CA LEU A 297 11.00 6.17 10.19
C LEU A 297 10.77 7.66 10.46
N ASN A 298 10.11 8.05 11.56
CA ASN A 298 9.86 9.44 11.94
C ASN A 298 10.60 9.83 13.24
N ARG A 299 11.80 9.25 13.47
CA ARG A 299 12.66 9.56 14.62
C ARG A 299 14.08 9.87 14.19
N GLU A 300 14.61 11.00 14.66
CA GLU A 300 15.97 11.46 14.36
C GLU A 300 17.04 10.40 14.69
N LYS A 301 16.97 9.81 15.89
CA LYS A 301 17.86 8.71 16.32
C LYS A 301 17.94 7.59 15.29
N GLU A 302 16.81 7.20 14.71
CA GLU A 302 16.73 6.11 13.73
C GLU A 302 17.27 6.57 12.39
N ALA A 303 16.92 7.79 11.96
CA ALA A 303 17.47 8.40 10.76
C ALA A 303 19.01 8.53 10.79
N ILE A 304 19.62 8.56 11.97
CA ILE A 304 21.09 8.51 12.13
C ILE A 304 21.60 7.06 12.14
N ARG A 305 20.98 6.17 12.94
CA ARG A 305 21.56 4.85 13.27
C ARG A 305 21.13 3.72 12.33
N SER A 306 19.95 3.79 11.75
CA SER A 306 19.35 2.72 10.94
C SER A 306 19.63 2.95 9.46
N THR A 307 20.20 1.94 8.78
CA THR A 307 20.34 1.93 7.32
C THR A 307 18.99 2.07 6.62
N ILE A 308 17.92 1.52 7.21
CA ILE A 308 16.57 1.55 6.66
C ILE A 308 16.01 2.97 6.72
N ALA A 309 16.07 3.63 7.88
CA ALA A 309 15.61 5.01 8.02
C ALA A 309 16.48 5.97 7.17
N ARG A 310 17.81 5.79 7.13
CA ARG A 310 18.68 6.58 6.25
C ARG A 310 18.27 6.49 4.79
N ARG A 311 17.99 5.29 4.27
CA ARG A 311 17.52 5.10 2.90
C ARG A 311 16.16 5.76 2.67
N TYR A 312 15.24 5.66 3.63
CA TYR A 312 13.94 6.34 3.57
C TYR A 312 14.10 7.86 3.43
N HIS A 313 14.91 8.46 4.30
CA HIS A 313 15.19 9.90 4.26
C HIS A 313 16.03 10.32 3.05
N GLU A 314 16.91 9.46 2.54
CA GLU A 314 17.64 9.70 1.29
C GLU A 314 16.68 9.84 0.10
N ARG A 315 15.63 9.02 0.00
CA ARG A 315 14.60 9.17 -1.03
C ARG A 315 13.89 10.52 -0.93
N ILE A 316 13.52 10.93 0.28
CA ILE A 316 12.90 12.23 0.52
C ILE A 316 13.84 13.35 0.08
N ARG A 317 15.10 13.36 0.56
CA ARG A 317 16.10 14.38 0.17
C ARG A 317 16.34 14.44 -1.33
N ASN A 318 16.38 13.30 -2.01
CA ASN A 318 16.58 13.25 -3.46
C ASN A 318 15.45 13.96 -4.20
N TYR A 319 14.19 13.82 -3.76
CA TYR A 319 13.08 14.58 -4.34
C TYR A 319 13.13 16.05 -3.98
N LEU A 320 13.37 16.37 -2.70
CA LEU A 320 13.44 17.76 -2.23
C LEU A 320 14.56 18.56 -2.91
N SER A 321 15.72 17.96 -3.17
CA SER A 321 16.85 18.63 -3.82
C SER A 321 16.65 18.93 -5.32
N ARG A 322 15.76 18.19 -5.98
CA ARG A 322 15.48 18.31 -7.42
C ARG A 322 14.35 19.27 -7.73
N LEU A 323 13.55 19.60 -6.72
CA LEU A 323 12.33 20.37 -6.86
C LEU A 323 12.53 21.75 -6.23
N GLY A 324 11.94 22.77 -6.83
CA GLY A 324 11.98 24.14 -6.32
C GLY A 324 11.12 24.27 -5.07
N LYS A 325 10.04 25.06 -5.15
CA LYS A 325 9.04 25.10 -4.09
C LYS A 325 8.19 23.83 -4.09
N LEU A 326 7.96 23.24 -2.92
CA LEU A 326 7.21 21.99 -2.77
C LEU A 326 6.40 21.96 -1.47
N ILE A 327 5.25 21.28 -1.50
CA ILE A 327 4.46 20.92 -0.32
C ILE A 327 4.81 19.48 0.09
N LEU A 328 5.18 19.28 1.35
CA LEU A 328 5.39 17.98 1.97
C LEU A 328 4.23 17.69 2.93
N LEU A 329 3.47 16.64 2.66
CA LEU A 329 2.42 16.14 3.55
C LEU A 329 2.86 14.81 4.16
N ASP A 330 3.07 14.79 5.48
CA ASP A 330 3.47 13.59 6.22
C ASP A 330 2.25 12.97 6.90
N ILE A 331 1.75 11.88 6.32
CA ILE A 331 0.48 11.24 6.70
C ILE A 331 0.70 10.30 7.89
N HIS A 332 -0.09 10.54 8.94
CA HIS A 332 -0.05 9.84 10.20
C HIS A 332 -1.43 9.47 10.73
N GLY A 333 -1.43 8.64 11.77
CA GLY A 333 -2.62 8.16 12.42
C GLY A 333 -2.66 8.49 13.90
N MET A 334 -3.74 9.15 14.33
CA MET A 334 -4.00 9.36 15.76
C MET A 334 -5.06 8.41 16.31
N ARG A 335 -5.11 8.32 17.64
CA ARG A 335 -6.01 7.45 18.40
C ARG A 335 -7.49 7.82 18.20
N ILE A 336 -8.37 6.85 18.43
CA ILE A 336 -9.82 6.99 18.20
C ILE A 336 -10.52 7.91 19.21
N ASP A 337 -9.95 8.06 20.41
CA ASP A 337 -10.49 8.87 21.51
C ASP A 337 -10.29 10.38 21.32
N ARG A 338 -9.54 10.80 20.28
CA ARG A 338 -9.39 12.21 19.93
C ARG A 338 -10.74 12.83 19.52
N PRO A 339 -11.09 14.04 20.01
CA PRO A 339 -12.38 14.68 19.77
C PRO A 339 -12.48 15.39 18.41
N TYR A 340 -11.44 15.31 17.57
CA TYR A 340 -11.38 15.87 16.22
C TYR A 340 -10.97 14.79 15.21
N ASP A 341 -11.24 15.06 13.94
CA ASP A 341 -11.02 14.11 12.84
C ASP A 341 -9.61 14.19 12.29
N ILE A 342 -9.06 15.41 12.20
CA ILE A 342 -7.73 15.68 11.69
C ILE A 342 -7.01 16.70 12.60
N GLU A 343 -5.73 16.46 12.84
CA GLU A 343 -4.82 17.46 13.39
C GLU A 343 -3.69 17.73 12.39
N LEU A 344 -3.40 19.01 12.17
CA LEU A 344 -2.29 19.46 11.33
C LEU A 344 -1.13 19.91 12.23
N GLY A 345 0.01 19.23 12.13
CA GLY A 345 1.23 19.58 12.87
C GLY A 345 2.20 20.38 11.99
N THR A 346 2.60 21.57 12.46
CA THR A 346 3.48 22.49 11.71
C THR A 346 4.65 23.03 12.53
N VAL A 347 4.95 22.36 13.65
CA VAL A 347 5.92 22.78 14.65
C VAL A 347 5.61 24.20 15.10
N CYS A 348 4.35 24.42 15.48
CA CYS A 348 3.82 25.72 15.91
C CYS A 348 4.00 26.82 14.85
N GLY A 349 3.79 26.49 13.58
CA GLY A 349 3.89 27.40 12.44
C GLY A 349 5.28 27.49 11.79
N GLU A 350 6.33 26.97 12.41
CA GLU A 350 7.71 27.12 11.87
C GLU A 350 7.90 26.42 10.53
N THR A 351 7.26 25.28 10.28
CA THR A 351 7.42 24.52 9.01
C THR A 351 6.56 25.02 7.85
N VAL A 352 5.77 26.06 8.09
CA VAL A 352 4.91 26.72 7.09
C VAL A 352 5.18 28.22 6.98
N LYS A 353 6.25 28.71 7.61
CA LYS A 353 6.60 30.12 7.71
C LYS A 353 6.78 30.77 6.33
N GLY A 354 6.09 31.89 6.10
CA GLY A 354 6.03 32.59 4.81
C GLY A 354 5.17 31.90 3.75
N MET A 355 4.47 30.83 4.11
CA MET A 355 3.53 30.05 3.29
C MET A 355 2.29 29.66 4.12
N GLU A 356 1.92 30.47 5.12
CA GLU A 356 0.84 30.20 6.06
C GLU A 356 -0.51 30.06 5.35
N GLU A 357 -0.67 30.69 4.19
CA GLU A 357 -1.83 30.54 3.32
C GLU A 357 -2.05 29.09 2.85
N ILE A 358 -0.99 28.31 2.66
CA ILE A 358 -1.08 26.90 2.26
C ILE A 358 -1.75 26.11 3.37
N LEU A 359 -1.30 26.31 4.62
CA LEU A 359 -1.88 25.66 5.80
C LEU A 359 -3.36 26.03 5.94
N GLU A 360 -3.69 27.32 5.88
CA GLU A 360 -5.06 27.78 6.10
C GLU A 360 -6.00 27.35 4.97
N ASN A 361 -5.56 27.38 3.72
CA ASN A 361 -6.34 26.88 2.58
C ASN A 361 -6.55 25.37 2.69
N PHE A 362 -5.52 24.61 3.08
CA PHE A 362 -5.66 23.17 3.27
C PHE A 362 -6.61 22.83 4.40
N ARG A 363 -6.50 23.52 5.54
CA ARG A 363 -7.42 23.39 6.67
C ARG A 363 -8.85 23.71 6.27
N LYS A 364 -9.10 24.83 5.59
CA LYS A 364 -10.44 25.20 5.08
C LYS A 364 -10.99 24.15 4.12
N ALA A 365 -10.16 23.66 3.21
CA ALA A 365 -10.57 22.65 2.25
C ALA A 365 -10.92 21.32 2.93
N LEU A 366 -10.18 20.91 3.97
CA LEU A 366 -10.53 19.74 4.79
C LEU A 366 -11.85 19.94 5.55
N ILE A 367 -12.06 21.11 6.17
CA ILE A 367 -13.32 21.46 6.85
C ILE A 367 -14.50 21.40 5.87
N LYS A 368 -14.32 21.91 4.65
CA LYS A 368 -15.32 21.84 3.57
C LYS A 368 -15.66 20.41 3.16
N GLN A 369 -14.74 19.45 3.32
CA GLN A 369 -15.03 18.02 3.12
C GLN A 369 -15.73 17.35 4.32
N GLY A 370 -16.01 18.13 5.38
CA GLY A 370 -16.75 17.71 6.56
C GLY A 370 -15.89 17.19 7.70
N PHE A 371 -14.58 17.46 7.71
CA PHE A 371 -13.71 17.10 8.84
C PHE A 371 -13.69 18.21 9.90
N SER A 372 -13.69 17.82 11.17
CA SER A 372 -13.24 18.68 12.26
C SER A 372 -11.70 18.72 12.29
N VAL A 373 -11.12 19.92 12.13
CA VAL A 373 -9.66 20.10 11.96
C VAL A 373 -9.09 21.06 12.99
N VAL A 374 -8.07 20.62 13.71
CA VAL A 374 -7.26 21.46 14.61
C VAL A 374 -5.82 21.58 14.09
N VAL A 375 -5.07 22.55 14.61
CA VAL A 375 -3.67 22.80 14.25
C VAL A 375 -2.84 22.86 15.53
N ASP A 376 -1.72 22.16 15.55
CA ASP A 376 -0.71 22.20 16.62
C ASP A 376 -1.28 22.11 18.05
N LYS A 377 -2.23 21.18 18.28
CA LYS A 377 -2.90 21.04 19.58
C LYS A 377 -2.13 20.11 20.51
N GLU A 378 -1.79 18.93 20.04
CA GLU A 378 -1.04 17.90 20.76
C GLU A 378 0.01 17.21 19.87
N LEU A 379 -0.29 17.02 18.58
CA LEU A 379 0.56 16.36 17.60
C LEU A 379 1.17 17.41 16.66
N ILE A 380 2.06 18.22 17.23
CA ILE A 380 2.64 19.42 16.59
C ILE A 380 3.61 19.14 15.43
N GLY A 381 3.88 17.88 15.09
CA GLY A 381 4.86 17.51 14.06
C GLY A 381 6.16 16.90 14.62
N GLU A 382 6.53 15.74 14.09
CA GLU A 382 7.73 14.99 14.46
C GLU A 382 8.90 15.22 13.48
N TYR A 383 9.81 14.25 13.35
CA TYR A 383 11.12 14.41 12.73
C TYR A 383 11.05 14.81 11.25
N THR A 384 10.24 14.15 10.43
CA THR A 384 10.16 14.39 8.98
C THR A 384 9.81 15.84 8.67
N VAL A 385 8.72 16.35 9.25
CA VAL A 385 8.28 17.73 8.98
C VAL A 385 9.21 18.76 9.60
N ARG A 386 9.74 18.51 10.80
CA ARG A 386 10.72 19.39 11.44
C ARG A 386 11.99 19.49 10.61
N HIS A 387 12.57 18.35 10.24
CA HIS A 387 13.86 18.28 9.56
C HIS A 387 13.82 18.87 8.15
N TYR A 388 12.71 18.70 7.42
CA TYR A 388 12.60 19.19 6.05
C TYR A 388 11.89 20.54 5.92
N GLY A 389 11.04 20.90 6.88
CA GLY A 389 10.33 22.18 6.92
C GLY A 389 11.19 23.38 7.27
N GLU A 390 12.44 23.19 7.73
CA GLU A 390 13.40 24.29 7.95
C GLU A 390 13.82 24.99 6.63
N SER A 391 13.65 24.32 5.49
CA SER A 391 13.99 24.87 4.18
C SER A 391 12.91 25.86 3.71
N ARG A 392 13.33 27.08 3.32
CA ARG A 392 12.42 28.12 2.79
C ARG A 392 11.62 27.73 1.54
N ASN A 393 12.00 26.64 0.88
CA ASN A 393 11.32 26.15 -0.32
C ASN A 393 10.34 25.01 -0.02
N ILE A 394 10.21 24.58 1.24
CA ILE A 394 9.39 23.43 1.62
C ILE A 394 8.35 23.90 2.62
N THR A 395 7.08 23.70 2.28
CA THR A 395 5.98 23.82 3.23
C THR A 395 5.64 22.42 3.72
N ALA A 396 6.03 22.10 4.95
CA ALA A 396 5.84 20.76 5.52
C ALA A 396 4.71 20.75 6.56
N ILE A 397 3.79 19.81 6.42
CA ILE A 397 2.62 19.66 7.30
C ILE A 397 2.46 18.17 7.65
N GLN A 398 2.42 17.87 8.95
CA GLN A 398 2.04 16.54 9.43
C GLN A 398 0.51 16.46 9.47
N VAL A 399 -0.06 15.39 8.93
CA VAL A 399 -1.51 15.19 8.83
C VAL A 399 -1.90 13.98 9.66
N GLU A 400 -2.39 14.23 10.87
CA GLU A 400 -2.81 13.21 11.83
C GLU A 400 -4.28 12.87 11.64
N ILE A 401 -4.58 11.68 11.14
CA ILE A 401 -5.95 11.28 10.81
C ILE A 401 -6.48 10.37 11.91
N ASN A 402 -7.67 10.66 12.42
CA ASN A 402 -8.30 9.85 13.46
C ASN A 402 -8.53 8.41 12.98
N LYS A 403 -8.24 7.41 13.83
CA LYS A 403 -8.47 5.99 13.55
C LYS A 403 -9.88 5.69 13.02
N ARG A 404 -10.92 6.42 13.46
CA ARG A 404 -12.29 6.25 12.95
C ARG A 404 -12.41 6.46 11.43
N HIS A 405 -11.52 7.23 10.82
CA HIS A 405 -11.51 7.55 9.39
C HIS A 405 -10.56 6.68 8.57
N ARG A 406 -9.81 5.80 9.24
CA ARG A 406 -8.78 4.96 8.62
C ARG A 406 -9.13 3.47 8.58
N THR A 407 -10.27 3.06 9.10
CA THR A 407 -10.76 1.68 8.97
C THR A 407 -10.81 1.27 7.51
N ILE A 408 -10.71 -0.03 7.21
CA ILE A 408 -10.81 -0.65 5.88
C ILE A 408 -12.04 -0.17 5.12
N LEU A 409 -13.15 0.08 5.84
CA LEU A 409 -14.39 0.57 5.25
C LEU A 409 -14.39 2.08 5.01
N ASN A 410 -13.70 2.86 5.85
CA ASN A 410 -13.77 4.33 5.81
C ASN A 410 -12.62 4.97 5.03
N TYR A 411 -11.42 4.37 5.00
CA TYR A 411 -10.27 4.99 4.36
C TYR A 411 -10.48 5.34 2.88
N PRO A 412 -11.26 4.59 2.05
CA PRO A 412 -11.45 4.97 0.66
C PRO A 412 -12.12 6.33 0.48
N GLU A 413 -13.19 6.59 1.24
CA GLU A 413 -13.88 7.88 1.18
C GLU A 413 -13.04 8.99 1.85
N THR A 414 -12.39 8.68 2.97
CA THR A 414 -11.46 9.61 3.62
C THR A 414 -10.35 10.05 2.66
N ALA A 415 -9.72 9.12 1.96
CA ALA A 415 -8.68 9.38 0.99
C ALA A 415 -9.18 10.25 -0.18
N ARG A 416 -10.38 9.99 -0.69
CA ARG A 416 -11.02 10.81 -1.72
C ARG A 416 -11.26 12.24 -1.25
N LYS A 417 -11.75 12.42 -0.01
CA LYS A 417 -11.96 13.75 0.60
C LYS A 417 -10.64 14.50 0.78
N ILE A 418 -9.62 13.85 1.33
CA ILE A 418 -8.29 14.47 1.50
C ILE A 418 -7.69 14.83 0.13
N ALA A 419 -7.81 13.97 -0.89
CA ALA A 419 -7.36 14.28 -2.24
C ALA A 419 -8.05 15.52 -2.83
N LYS A 420 -9.36 15.69 -2.63
CA LYS A 420 -10.07 16.92 -3.02
C LYS A 420 -9.53 18.14 -2.30
N ALA A 421 -9.29 18.05 -0.99
CA ALA A 421 -8.75 19.15 -0.20
C ALA A 421 -7.34 19.55 -0.66
N ILE A 422 -6.49 18.57 -0.97
CA ILE A 422 -5.16 18.79 -1.55
C ILE A 422 -5.27 19.50 -2.89
N LEU A 423 -6.12 19.00 -3.80
CA LEU A 423 -6.30 19.60 -5.13
C LEU A 423 -6.83 21.04 -5.07
N GLU A 424 -7.79 21.30 -4.18
CA GLU A 424 -8.29 22.65 -3.94
C GLU A 424 -7.16 23.57 -3.45
N THR A 425 -6.35 23.11 -2.48
CA THR A 425 -5.20 23.87 -1.95
C THR A 425 -4.19 24.22 -3.03
N ILE A 426 -3.74 23.24 -3.82
CA ILE A 426 -2.72 23.48 -4.85
C ILE A 426 -3.24 24.31 -6.03
N SER A 427 -4.56 24.32 -6.28
CA SER A 427 -5.17 25.15 -7.32
C SER A 427 -5.06 26.65 -7.01
N TYR A 428 -5.06 27.03 -5.73
CA TYR A 428 -4.85 28.42 -5.30
C TYR A 428 -3.42 28.90 -5.51
N LEU A 429 -2.45 27.97 -5.54
CA LEU A 429 -1.03 28.32 -5.43
C LEU A 429 -0.38 28.66 -6.77
N ASN A 430 -1.12 28.62 -7.89
CA ASN A 430 -0.61 28.91 -9.24
C ASN A 430 0.80 28.34 -9.45
N PHE A 431 1.08 27.11 -8.98
CA PHE A 431 2.37 26.48 -9.25
C PHE A 431 2.53 26.50 -10.76
N PRO A 432 3.56 27.16 -11.30
CA PRO A 432 3.67 27.33 -12.74
C PRO A 432 3.65 25.94 -13.34
N ASN A 433 2.57 25.65 -14.06
CA ASN A 433 2.41 24.46 -14.86
C ASN A 433 3.46 24.54 -15.98
N LYS A 434 4.72 24.25 -15.66
CA LYS A 434 5.69 23.82 -16.66
C LYS A 434 5.38 22.36 -16.93
N PHE A 435 4.29 22.13 -17.66
CA PHE A 435 4.02 20.88 -18.34
C PHE A 435 4.35 21.06 -19.81
#